data_AF-A0A3R8U6I3-F1
#
_entry.id   AF-A0A3R8U6I3-F1
#
_cell.length_a   1.000
_cell.length_b   1.000
_cell.length_c   1.000
_cell.angle_alpha   90.00
_cell.angle_beta   90.00
_cell.angle_gamma   90.00
#
_symmetry.space_group_name_H-M   'P 1'
#
loop_
_entity.id
_entity.type
_entity.pdbx_description
1 polymer ?
#
loop_
_entity_poly.entity_id
_entity_poly.type
_entity_poly.pdbx_seq_one_letter_code
_entity_poly.pdbx_strand_id
1 'polypeptide(L)'
;MTPDLMEEGTATLGRAKGLSAPGGESGGREASYGRVVEPGQLDVAHGSILYLDDISVSFDGFKALNKLSLDISVGEMRCIIGPNG
;
A
#
# COMPACT_ATOMS: atom_id res chain seq x y z
N MET A 1 18.41 33.67 14.81
CA MET A 1 18.37 32.56 13.85
C MET A 1 18.32 33.17 12.47
N THR A 2 19.28 32.86 11.61
CA THR A 2 19.21 33.32 10.21
C THR A 2 18.07 32.57 9.49
N PRO A 3 17.47 33.16 8.45
CA PRO A 3 16.40 32.53 7.68
C PRO A 3 16.80 31.14 7.14
N ASP A 4 18.06 31.03 6.73
CA ASP A 4 18.64 29.83 6.10
C ASP A 4 18.69 28.64 7.09
N LEU A 5 18.97 28.91 8.37
CA LEU A 5 18.98 27.90 9.44
C LEU A 5 17.57 27.38 9.77
N MET A 6 16.54 28.21 9.59
CA MET A 6 15.16 27.76 9.74
C MET A 6 14.72 26.90 8.56
N GLU A 7 15.09 27.27 7.34
CA GLU A 7 14.82 26.45 6.14
C GLU A 7 15.48 25.08 6.23
N GLU A 8 16.78 25.01 6.54
CA GLU A 8 17.50 23.74 6.75
C GLU A 8 16.86 22.89 7.87
N GLY A 9 16.44 23.53 8.97
CA GLY A 9 15.74 22.86 10.07
C GLY A 9 14.41 22.25 9.62
N THR A 10 13.62 22.97 8.82
CA THR A 10 12.34 22.48 8.29
C THR A 10 12.51 21.36 7.27
N ALA A 11 13.53 21.44 6.40
CA ALA A 11 13.84 20.39 5.44
C ALA A 11 14.29 19.10 6.13
N THR A 12 15.12 19.24 7.18
CA THR A 12 15.58 18.12 8.00
C THR A 12 14.44 17.49 8.79
N LEU A 13 13.53 18.32 9.32
CA LEU A 13 12.30 17.88 9.98
C LEU A 13 11.35 17.15 9.03
N GLY A 14 11.19 17.62 7.79
CA GLY A 14 10.37 16.96 6.77
C GLY A 14 10.91 15.57 6.41
N ARG A 15 12.24 15.45 6.31
CA ARG A 15 12.94 14.18 6.08
C ARG A 15 12.77 13.20 7.26
N ALA A 16 12.81 13.72 8.49
CA ALA A 16 12.64 12.92 9.70
C ALA A 16 11.17 12.55 9.99
N LYS A 17 10.21 13.37 9.56
CA LYS A 17 8.77 13.18 9.79
C LYS A 17 8.03 12.43 8.68
N GLY A 18 8.72 12.02 7.61
CA GLY A 18 8.13 11.15 6.58
C GLY A 18 6.91 11.73 5.85
N LEU A 19 6.78 13.05 5.72
CA LEU A 19 5.65 13.63 4.97
C LEU A 19 5.73 13.19 3.50
N SER A 20 4.69 12.48 3.05
CA SER A 20 4.60 11.86 1.73
C SER A 20 4.41 12.88 0.60
N ALA A 21 5.14 12.67 -0.49
CA ALA A 21 4.83 13.27 -1.78
C ALA A 21 3.47 12.77 -2.29
N PRO A 22 2.71 13.57 -3.06
CA PRO A 22 1.41 13.18 -3.58
C PRO A 22 1.55 11.95 -4.50
N GLY A 23 0.53 11.08 -4.42
CA GLY A 23 0.53 9.69 -4.88
C GLY A 23 1.15 9.43 -6.25
N GLY A 24 2.05 8.45 -6.28
CA GLY A 24 2.60 7.89 -7.51
C GLY A 24 1.68 6.82 -8.08
N GLU A 25 1.42 6.91 -9.39
CA GLU A 25 0.75 5.88 -10.17
C GLU A 25 1.51 4.55 -10.13
N SER A 26 0.76 3.45 -10.08
CA SER A 26 1.28 2.09 -10.19
C SER A 26 1.98 1.90 -11.54
N GLY A 27 3.31 2.05 -11.56
CA GLY A 27 4.11 1.90 -12.79
C GLY A 27 5.53 2.49 -12.78
N GLY A 28 5.84 3.43 -11.88
CA GLY A 28 7.17 4.03 -11.77
C GLY A 28 8.08 3.27 -10.81
N ARG A 29 8.95 2.40 -11.33
CA ARG A 29 9.90 1.60 -10.52
C ARG A 29 11.03 2.47 -9.97
N GLU A 30 10.79 3.24 -8.91
CA GLU A 30 11.81 3.55 -7.91
C GLU A 30 11.51 2.78 -6.63
N ALA A 31 12.41 1.89 -6.23
CA ALA A 31 12.27 1.16 -4.98
C ALA A 31 12.47 2.15 -3.81
N SER A 32 11.38 2.55 -3.16
CA SER A 32 11.48 3.39 -1.96
C SER A 32 12.15 2.57 -0.85
N TYR A 33 13.32 3.02 -0.40
CA TYR A 33 13.95 2.53 0.82
C TYR A 33 12.93 2.54 1.98
N GLY A 34 12.94 1.47 2.78
CA GLY A 34 11.84 1.12 3.70
C GLY A 34 11.25 2.28 4.49
N ARG A 35 9.93 2.28 4.61
CA ARG A 35 9.16 3.26 5.38
C ARG A 35 9.15 2.85 6.85
N VAL A 36 9.21 3.83 7.76
CA VAL A 36 9.00 3.56 9.19
C VAL A 36 7.54 3.15 9.36
N VAL A 37 7.31 1.99 9.96
CA VAL A 37 5.96 1.54 10.32
C VAL A 37 5.49 2.36 11.51
N GLU A 38 4.49 3.22 11.31
CA GLU A 38 3.80 3.90 12.40
C GLU A 38 2.68 3.02 12.95
N PRO A 39 2.73 2.62 14.24
CA PRO A 39 1.69 1.79 14.82
C PRO A 39 0.31 2.46 14.73
N GLY A 40 -0.66 1.75 14.15
CA GLY A 40 -2.03 2.24 13.99
C GLY A 40 -2.30 3.04 12.72
N GLN A 41 -1.29 3.29 11.88
CA GLN A 41 -1.47 3.92 10.58
C GLN A 41 -1.38 2.88 9.45
N LEU A 42 -2.32 2.94 8.51
CA LEU A 42 -2.30 2.10 7.31
C LEU A 42 -1.36 2.71 6.25
N ASP A 43 -0.40 1.92 5.78
CA ASP A 43 0.47 2.29 4.66
C ASP A 43 -0.26 2.08 3.32
N VAL A 44 -0.67 3.18 2.71
CA VAL A 44 -1.40 3.22 1.43
C VAL A 44 -0.54 3.66 0.26
N ALA A 45 0.76 3.86 0.46
CA ALA A 45 1.65 4.46 -0.54
C ALA A 45 1.96 3.52 -1.74
N HIS A 46 1.54 2.26 -1.67
CA HIS A 46 1.64 1.29 -2.76
C HIS A 46 0.48 1.37 -3.77
N GLY A 47 -0.56 2.17 -3.50
CA GLY A 47 -1.74 2.34 -4.36
C GLY A 47 -2.79 1.21 -4.25
N SER A 48 -2.36 -0.04 -4.09
CA SER A 48 -3.22 -1.19 -3.79
C SER A 48 -3.24 -1.50 -2.29
N ILE A 49 -4.42 -1.75 -1.73
CA ILE A 49 -4.59 -2.20 -0.33
C ILE A 49 -4.55 -3.73 -0.21
N LEU A 50 -4.96 -4.45 -1.27
CA LEU A 50 -4.88 -5.91 -1.35
C LEU A 50 -4.47 -6.29 -2.77
N TYR A 51 -3.39 -7.07 -2.87
CA TYR A 51 -2.95 -7.68 -4.11
C TYR A 51 -2.81 -9.19 -3.91
N LEU A 52 -3.51 -9.96 -4.73
CA LEU A 52 -3.47 -11.41 -4.78
C LEU A 52 -3.10 -11.83 -6.20
N ASP A 53 -2.21 -12.82 -6.31
CA ASP A 53 -1.79 -13.37 -7.60
C ASP A 53 -1.74 -14.90 -7.55
N ASP A 54 -2.43 -15.52 -8.51
CA ASP A 54 -2.51 -16.97 -8.73
C ASP A 54 -2.82 -17.79 -7.45
N ILE A 55 -3.68 -17.25 -6.57
CA ILE A 55 -4.00 -17.86 -5.27
C ILE A 55 -4.96 -19.03 -5.47
N SER A 56 -4.58 -20.20 -4.95
CA SER A 56 -5.42 -21.39 -4.93
C SER A 56 -5.63 -21.87 -3.50
N VAL A 57 -6.89 -22.20 -3.15
CA VAL A 57 -7.27 -22.73 -1.84
C VAL A 57 -8.00 -24.04 -2.06
N SER A 58 -7.63 -25.07 -1.32
CA SER A 58 -8.26 -26.39 -1.41
C SER A 58 -8.75 -26.83 -0.03
N PHE A 59 -9.93 -27.43 0.00
CA PHE A 59 -10.57 -27.96 1.20
C PHE A 59 -11.20 -29.32 0.86
N ASP A 60 -10.88 -30.34 1.64
CA ASP A 60 -11.42 -31.71 1.50
C ASP A 60 -11.39 -32.27 0.06
N GLY A 61 -10.27 -32.07 -0.64
CA GLY A 61 -10.10 -32.52 -2.03
C GLY A 61 -10.78 -31.64 -3.10
N PHE A 62 -11.54 -30.62 -2.71
CA PHE A 62 -12.11 -29.62 -3.62
C PHE A 62 -11.26 -28.35 -3.66
N LYS A 63 -11.15 -27.71 -4.84
CA LYS A 63 -10.52 -26.39 -4.98
C LYS A 63 -11.56 -25.29 -4.77
N ALA A 64 -11.60 -24.75 -3.54
CA ALA A 64 -12.46 -23.62 -3.18
C ALA A 64 -12.07 -22.32 -3.90
N LEU A 65 -10.77 -22.11 -4.12
CA LEU A 65 -10.26 -21.06 -5.01
C LEU A 65 -9.28 -21.70 -5.99
N ASN A 66 -9.38 -21.32 -7.26
CA ASN A 66 -8.51 -21.83 -8.31
C ASN A 66 -7.93 -20.66 -9.09
N LYS A 67 -6.66 -20.34 -8.82
CA LYS A 67 -5.91 -19.28 -9.51
C LYS A 67 -6.56 -17.89 -9.43
N LEU A 68 -6.99 -17.49 -8.24
CA LEU A 68 -7.57 -16.18 -8.00
C LEU A 68 -6.47 -15.11 -8.03
N SER A 69 -6.57 -14.18 -8.98
CA SER A 69 -5.85 -12.91 -8.94
C SER A 69 -6.84 -11.77 -8.70
N LEU A 70 -6.52 -10.89 -7.75
CA LEU A 70 -7.39 -9.79 -7.31
C LEU A 70 -6.54 -8.60 -6.89
N ASP A 71 -6.90 -7.42 -7.38
CA ASP A 71 -6.29 -6.14 -6.98
C ASP A 71 -7.39 -5.22 -6.46
N ILE A 72 -7.25 -4.75 -5.21
CA ILE A 72 -8.16 -3.77 -4.59
C ILE A 72 -7.38 -2.50 -4.31
N SER A 73 -7.90 -1.38 -4.81
CA SER A 73 -7.32 -0.05 -4.59
C SER A 73 -7.69 0.55 -3.23
N VAL A 74 -6.93 1.56 -2.80
CA VAL A 74 -7.23 2.28 -1.55
C VAL A 74 -8.56 3.02 -1.65
N GLY A 75 -9.43 2.86 -0.64
CA GLY A 75 -10.76 3.49 -0.59
C GLY A 75 -11.79 2.81 -1.48
N GLU A 76 -11.43 1.71 -2.13
CA GLU A 76 -12.31 0.98 -3.03
C GLU A 76 -13.28 0.07 -2.25
N MET A 77 -14.56 0.11 -2.61
CA MET A 77 -15.58 -0.78 -2.07
C MET A 77 -15.92 -1.86 -3.09
N ARG A 78 -15.50 -3.10 -2.82
CA ARG A 78 -15.80 -4.24 -3.68
C ARG A 78 -16.76 -5.20 -3.02
N CYS A 79 -17.83 -5.54 -3.74
CA CYS A 79 -18.73 -6.63 -3.37
C CYS A 79 -18.29 -7.91 -4.09
N ILE A 80 -18.11 -8.99 -3.34
CA ILE A 80 -17.89 -10.33 -3.88
C ILE A 80 -19.23 -11.08 -3.82
N ILE A 81 -19.65 -11.64 -4.94
CA ILE A 81 -20.89 -12.43 -5.03
C ILE A 81 -20.56 -13.82 -5.59
N GLY A 82 -21.33 -14.81 -5.18
CA GLY A 82 -21.21 -16.18 -5.65
C GLY A 82 -22.40 -17.02 -5.18
N PRO A 83 -22.61 -18.20 -5.80
CA PRO A 83 -23.53 -19.20 -5.25
C PRO A 83 -23.07 -19.65 -3.85
N ASN A 84 -23.90 -20.44 -3.17
CA ASN A 84 -23.50 -21.05 -1.90
C ASN A 84 -22.43 -22.13 -2.16
N GLY A 85 -21.29 -21.99 -1.49
CA GLY A 85 -20.10 -22.83 -1.71
C GLY A 85 -19.30 -22.41 -2.93
#